data_AF-A0A819J754-F1
#
_entry.id   AF-A0A819J754-F1
#
_cell.length_a   1.000
_cell.length_b   1.000
_cell.length_c   1.000
_cell.angle_alpha   90.00
_cell.angle_beta   90.00
_cell.angle_gamma   90.00
#
_symmetry.space_group_name_H-M   'P 1'
#
loop_
_entity.id
_entity.type
_entity.pdbx_description
1 polymer ?
#
loop_
_entity_poly.entity_id
_entity_poly.type
_entity_poly.pdbx_seq_one_letter_code
_entity_poly.pdbx_strand_id
1 'polypeptide(L)'
;VVHHIKAKNYAQKLLQRFINVNPKSTRRIIIVKFDERQQYFTSCAITQRRYRDFISLLPRKVVFQILNYLTLEEVSRTREVCKNWKTIIYP
;
A
#
# COMPACT_ATOMS: atom_id res chain seq x y z
N VAL A 1 10.22 15.79 -4.29
CA VAL A 1 8.78 16.17 -4.12
C VAL A 1 8.03 16.34 -5.45
N VAL A 2 8.53 17.13 -6.42
CA VAL A 2 7.85 17.43 -7.70
C VAL A 2 7.56 16.20 -8.59
N HIS A 3 8.48 15.23 -8.66
CA HIS A 3 8.29 14.00 -9.43
C HIS A 3 7.13 13.13 -8.89
N HIS A 4 6.87 13.15 -7.58
CA HIS A 4 5.80 12.37 -6.96
C HIS A 4 4.40 12.94 -7.26
N ILE A 5 4.28 14.27 -7.32
CA ILE A 5 3.02 14.94 -7.69
C ILE A 5 2.66 14.63 -9.14
N LYS A 6 3.66 14.66 -10.05
CA LYS A 6 3.46 14.29 -11.46
C LYS A 6 3.05 12.83 -11.63
N ALA A 7 3.70 11.89 -10.93
CA ALA A 7 3.36 10.46 -10.98
C ALA A 7 1.95 10.17 -10.45
N LYS A 8 1.54 10.81 -9.35
CA LYS A 8 0.20 10.68 -8.76
C LYS A 8 -0.88 11.16 -9.73
N ASN A 9 -0.71 12.34 -10.33
CA ASN A 9 -1.67 12.89 -11.28
C ASN A 9 -1.77 12.06 -12.57
N TYR A 10 -0.65 11.49 -13.01
CA TYR A 10 -0.60 10.61 -14.18
C TYR A 10 -1.38 9.31 -13.94
N ALA A 11 -1.10 8.59 -12.84
CA ALA A 11 -1.79 7.35 -12.49
C ALA A 11 -3.31 7.56 -12.30
N GLN A 12 -3.69 8.71 -11.72
CA GLN A 12 -5.08 9.05 -11.50
C GLN A 12 -5.83 9.35 -12.80
N LYS A 13 -5.21 10.06 -13.75
CA LYS A 13 -5.77 10.28 -15.10
C LYS A 13 -5.89 8.97 -15.89
N LEU A 14 -4.91 8.07 -15.76
CA LEU A 14 -4.93 6.75 -16.40
C LEU A 14 -6.08 5.89 -15.89
N LEU A 15 -6.22 5.76 -14.56
CA LEU A 15 -7.32 5.03 -13.96
C LEU A 15 -8.69 5.60 -14.35
N GLN A 16 -8.83 6.92 -14.40
CA GLN A 16 -10.09 7.57 -14.78
C GLN A 16 -10.43 7.33 -16.25
N ARG A 17 -9.45 7.39 -17.16
CA ARG A 17 -9.64 7.07 -18.58
C ARG A 17 -10.14 5.63 -18.77
N PHE A 18 -9.56 4.66 -18.06
CA PHE A 18 -9.97 3.27 -18.19
C PHE A 18 -11.33 2.96 -17.58
N ILE A 19 -11.69 3.57 -16.44
CA ILE A 19 -13.04 3.43 -15.86
C ILE A 19 -14.09 4.02 -16.80
N ASN A 20 -13.81 5.16 -17.43
CA ASN A 20 -14.73 5.77 -18.39
C ASN A 20 -14.94 4.91 -19.65
N VAL A 21 -13.90 4.19 -20.11
CA VAL A 21 -13.98 3.29 -21.27
C VAL A 21 -14.67 1.96 -20.93
N ASN A 22 -14.61 1.50 -19.67
CA ASN A 22 -15.22 0.23 -19.28
C ASN A 22 -15.74 0.25 -17.83
N PRO A 23 -16.92 0.85 -17.57
CA PRO A 23 -17.40 1.14 -16.21
C PRO A 23 -17.75 -0.10 -15.39
N LYS A 24 -17.95 -1.26 -16.03
CA LYS A 24 -18.22 -2.56 -15.35
C LYS A 24 -16.94 -3.30 -14.93
N SER A 25 -15.76 -2.82 -15.33
CA SER A 25 -14.49 -3.48 -15.04
C SER A 25 -13.98 -3.15 -13.64
N THR A 26 -13.70 -4.18 -12.83
CA THR A 26 -13.13 -3.98 -11.49
C THR A 26 -11.70 -3.43 -11.58
N ARG A 27 -11.28 -2.55 -10.67
CA ARG A 27 -9.92 -1.95 -10.67
C ARG A 27 -8.79 -2.98 -10.80
N ARG A 28 -8.95 -4.18 -10.24
CA ARG A 28 -7.98 -5.29 -10.39
C ARG A 28 -7.81 -5.75 -11.84
N ILE A 29 -8.91 -5.90 -12.58
CA ILE A 29 -8.91 -6.35 -13.99
C ILE A 29 -8.24 -5.30 -14.88
N ILE A 30 -8.44 -4.01 -14.56
CA ILE A 30 -7.84 -2.89 -15.30
C ILE A 30 -6.31 -2.86 -15.12
N ILE A 31 -5.82 -3.05 -13.90
CA ILE A 31 -4.38 -3.00 -13.58
C ILE A 31 -3.60 -4.11 -14.31
N VAL A 32 -4.19 -5.30 -14.48
CA VAL A 32 -3.55 -6.41 -15.20
C VAL A 32 -3.36 -6.12 -16.69
N LYS A 33 -4.13 -5.18 -17.26
CA LYS A 33 -4.02 -4.76 -18.67
C LYS A 33 -3.01 -3.64 -18.90
N PHE A 34 -2.37 -3.12 -17.86
CA PHE A 34 -1.38 -2.04 -17.97
C PHE A 34 -0.01 -2.61 -18.35
N ASP A 35 0.79 -1.82 -19.07
CA ASP A 35 2.22 -2.11 -19.28
C ASP A 35 2.99 -2.04 -17.94
N GLU A 36 4.20 -2.60 -17.88
CA GLU A 36 5.01 -2.67 -16.64
C GLU A 36 5.20 -1.30 -15.96
N ARG A 37 5.37 -0.24 -16.76
CA ARG A 37 5.57 1.12 -16.26
C ARG A 37 4.29 1.69 -15.65
N GLN A 38 3.16 1.49 -16.31
CA GLN A 38 1.83 1.89 -15.83
C GLN A 38 1.42 1.10 -14.59
N GLN A 39 1.75 -0.20 -14.52
CA GLN A 39 1.52 -1.03 -13.34
C GLN A 39 2.30 -0.50 -12.13
N TYR A 40 3.60 -0.19 -12.32
CA TYR A 40 4.44 0.39 -11.26
C TYR A 40 3.85 1.69 -10.72
N PHE A 41 3.55 2.67 -11.59
CA PHE A 41 3.01 3.95 -11.15
C PHE A 41 1.63 3.83 -10.49
N THR A 42 0.79 2.92 -10.99
CA THR A 42 -0.54 2.68 -10.43
C THR A 42 -0.45 1.98 -9.08
N SER A 43 0.49 1.03 -8.91
CA SER A 43 0.79 0.39 -7.64
C SER A 43 1.27 1.41 -6.62
N CYS A 44 2.27 2.25 -6.96
CA CYS A 44 2.72 3.33 -6.09
C CYS A 44 1.57 4.27 -5.69
N ALA A 45 0.73 4.68 -6.63
CA ALA A 45 -0.40 5.57 -6.37
C ALA A 45 -1.47 4.92 -5.49
N ILE A 46 -1.76 3.62 -5.66
CA ILE A 46 -2.71 2.87 -4.83
C ILE A 46 -2.16 2.68 -3.42
N THR A 47 -0.88 2.33 -3.29
CA THR A 47 -0.21 2.12 -2.00
C THR A 47 -0.18 3.43 -1.21
N GLN A 48 0.13 4.56 -1.87
CA GLN A 48 0.07 5.90 -1.28
C GLN A 48 -1.36 6.32 -0.91
N ARG A 49 -2.36 6.02 -1.74
CA ARG A 49 -3.76 6.40 -1.48
C ARG A 49 -4.45 5.55 -0.43
N ARG A 50 -4.00 4.32 -0.22
CA ARG A 50 -4.66 3.41 0.71
C ARG A 50 -4.09 3.43 2.12
N TYR A 51 -3.03 4.21 2.40
CA TYR A 51 -2.34 4.14 3.70
C TYR A 51 -2.23 2.68 4.14
N ARG A 52 -1.80 1.81 3.22
CA ARG A 52 -1.79 0.38 3.54
C ARG A 52 -0.70 0.19 4.56
N ASP A 53 -1.17 -0.18 5.74
CA ASP A 53 -0.37 -0.73 6.80
C ASP A 53 0.58 -1.81 6.23
N PHE A 54 1.87 -1.45 6.16
CA PHE A 54 2.90 -2.27 5.55
C PHE A 54 3.26 -3.46 6.44
N ILE A 55 3.26 -3.26 7.77
CA ILE A 55 3.52 -4.32 8.75
C ILE A 55 2.48 -5.43 8.62
N SER A 56 1.22 -5.08 8.44
CA SER A 56 0.13 -6.05 8.27
C SER A 56 0.12 -6.80 6.94
N LEU A 57 0.93 -6.38 5.96
CA LEU A 57 1.08 -7.07 4.68
C LEU A 57 2.28 -8.02 4.64
N LEU A 58 3.18 -7.92 5.61
CA LEU A 58 4.39 -8.74 5.66
C LEU A 58 4.11 -10.11 6.30
N PRO A 59 4.83 -11.17 5.91
CA PRO A 59 4.80 -12.43 6.62
C PRO A 59 5.19 -12.25 8.09
N ARG A 60 4.51 -12.94 9.02
CA ARG A 60 4.74 -12.81 10.48
C ARG A 60 6.21 -12.90 10.87
N LYS A 61 6.97 -13.81 10.27
CA LYS A 61 8.41 -13.98 10.55
C LYS A 61 9.21 -12.70 10.29
N VAL A 62 8.90 -11.99 9.20
CA VAL A 62 9.55 -10.72 8.83
C VAL A 62 9.12 -9.62 9.80
N VAL A 63 7.85 -9.59 10.19
CA VAL A 63 7.36 -8.63 11.20
C VAL A 63 8.10 -8.79 12.52
N PHE A 64 8.23 -10.01 13.04
CA PHE A 64 8.99 -10.25 14.28
C PHE A 64 10.46 -9.86 14.17
N GLN A 65 11.09 -10.09 13.01
CA GLN A 65 12.45 -9.62 12.77
C GLN A 65 12.55 -8.09 12.84
N ILE A 66 11.59 -7.37 12.27
CA ILE A 66 11.53 -5.91 12.35
C ILE A 66 11.33 -5.45 13.81
N LEU A 67 10.40 -6.08 14.53
CA LEU A 67 10.11 -5.75 15.93
C LEU A 67 11.31 -6.04 16.85
N ASN A 68 12.14 -7.04 16.55
CA ASN A 68 13.35 -7.33 17.32
C ASN A 68 14.43 -6.25 17.24
N TYR A 69 14.35 -5.33 16.29
CA TYR A 69 15.23 -4.15 16.25
C TYR A 69 14.74 -3.01 17.15
N LEU A 70 13.54 -3.13 17.72
CA LEU A 70 12.95 -2.13 18.61
C LEU A 70 13.19 -2.52 20.07
N THR A 71 13.35 -1.51 20.91
CA THR A 71 13.33 -1.68 22.37
C THR A 71 11.94 -2.10 22.85
N LEU A 72 11.84 -2.71 24.04
CA LEU A 72 10.55 -3.11 24.61
C LEU A 72 9.56 -1.93 24.75
N GLU A 73 10.07 -0.73 25.05
CA GLU A 73 9.25 0.48 25.13
C GLU A 73 8.69 0.89 23.76
N GLU A 74 9.51 0.80 22.71
CA GLU A 74 9.08 1.05 21.34
C GLU A 74 8.07 0.01 20.86
N VAL A 75 8.30 -1.27 21.13
CA VAL A 75 7.33 -2.34 20.83
C VAL A 75 6.01 -2.07 21.55
N SER A 76 6.04 -1.68 22.82
CA SER A 76 4.83 -1.31 23.58
C SER A 76 4.09 -0.13 22.94
N ARG A 77 4.80 0.86 22.39
CA ARG A 77 4.16 1.97 21.66
C ARG A 77 3.59 1.54 20.30
N THR A 78 4.26 0.63 19.58
CA THR A 78 3.79 0.16 18.26
C THR A 78 2.43 -0.55 18.30
N ARG A 79 2.04 -1.14 19.43
CA ARG A 79 0.71 -1.76 19.59
C ARG A 79 -0.45 -0.74 19.56
N GLU A 80 -0.17 0.53 19.80
CA GLU A 80 -1.17 1.60 19.86
C GLU A 80 -1.45 2.22 18.48
N VAL A 81 -0.64 1.88 17.47
CA VAL A 81 -0.76 2.41 16.10
C VAL A 81 -2.10 2.03 15.47
N CYS A 82 -2.50 0.75 15.58
CA CYS A 82 -3.85 0.32 15.21
C CYS A 82 -4.19 -1.05 15.81
N LYS A 83 -5.49 -1.40 15.79
CA LYS A 83 -6.00 -2.69 16.28
C LYS A 83 -5.30 -3.90 15.64
N ASN A 84 -4.93 -3.79 14.36
CA ASN A 84 -4.28 -4.89 13.63
C ASN A 84 -2.83 -5.09 14.05
N TRP A 85 -2.12 -4.03 14.45
CA TRP A 85 -0.75 -4.17 14.97
C TRP A 85 -0.77 -4.82 16.34
N LYS A 86 -1.73 -4.43 17.19
CA LYS A 86 -1.91 -5.06 18.51
C LYS A 86 -2.08 -6.58 18.39
N THR A 87 -2.91 -7.05 17.47
CA THR A 87 -3.14 -8.49 17.25
C THR A 87 -1.96 -9.23 16.64
N ILE A 88 -1.06 -8.53 15.93
CA ILE A 88 0.16 -9.12 15.38
C ILE A 88 1.25 -9.23 16.46
N ILE A 89 1.39 -8.19 17.30
CA ILE A 89 2.42 -8.10 18.34
C ILE A 89 2.07 -8.98 19.55
N TYR A 90 0.80 -8.98 19.95
CA TYR A 90 0.26 -9.80 21.05
C TYR A 90 -0.89 -10.67 20.52
N PRO A 91 -0.58 -11.76 19.79
CA PRO A 91 -1.60 -12.66 19.26
C PRO A 91 -2.38 -13.40 20.35
#